data_AF-A0A9E5Y661-F1
#
_entry.id   AF-A0A9E5Y661-F1
#
_cell.length_a   1.000
_cell.length_b   1.000
_cell.length_c   1.000
_cell.angle_alpha   90.00
_cell.angle_beta   90.00
_cell.angle_gamma   90.00
#
_symmetry.space_group_name_H-M   'P 1'
#
loop_
_entity.id
_entity.type
_entity.pdbx_description
1 polymer ?
#
loop_
_entity_poly.entity_id
_entity_poly.type
_entity_poly.pdbx_seq_one_letter_code
_entity_poly.pdbx_strand_id
1 'polypeptide(L)'
;MYDIFWDRETGGILLTDEKEDAIKGEVRPVFYEELDLLGFERHWSYDRIDKPLLWATPGRRYFYQGELVAEAKGGSIPRREQWELMSAGVTQAW
;
A
#
# COMPACT_ATOMS: atom_id res chain seq x y z
N MET A 1 -19.70 3.22 13.29
CA MET A 1 -18.34 3.39 12.74
C MET A 1 -18.01 2.05 12.13
N TYR A 2 -17.67 2.03 10.85
CA TYR A 2 -17.42 0.79 10.12
C TYR A 2 -15.98 0.32 10.34
N ASP A 3 -15.82 -0.99 10.29
CA ASP A 3 -14.54 -1.68 10.29
C ASP A 3 -14.08 -1.90 8.83
N ILE A 4 -12.76 -1.75 8.60
CA ILE A 4 -12.16 -1.79 7.27
C ILE A 4 -11.42 -3.12 7.08
N PHE A 5 -11.64 -3.79 5.96
CA PHE A 5 -10.97 -5.04 5.59
C PHE A 5 -10.38 -4.95 4.20
N TRP A 6 -9.34 -5.74 3.95
CA TRP A 6 -8.76 -5.88 2.61
C TRP A 6 -9.64 -6.77 1.74
N ASP A 7 -10.08 -6.24 0.61
CA ASP A 7 -10.68 -7.06 -0.44
C ASP A 7 -9.56 -7.67 -1.29
N ARG A 8 -9.28 -8.96 -1.11
CA ARG A 8 -8.27 -9.67 -1.90
C ARG A 8 -8.71 -9.94 -3.33
N GLU A 9 -10.02 -9.97 -3.61
CA GLU A 9 -10.54 -10.23 -4.95
C GLU A 9 -10.46 -8.99 -5.83
N THR A 10 -10.86 -7.84 -5.29
CA THR A 10 -10.84 -6.58 -6.05
C THR A 10 -9.58 -5.75 -5.84
N GLY A 11 -8.81 -6.03 -4.78
CA GLY A 11 -7.71 -5.18 -4.33
C GLY A 11 -8.18 -3.91 -3.60
N GLY A 12 -9.48 -3.78 -3.33
CA GLY A 12 -10.09 -2.65 -2.65
C GLY A 12 -10.15 -2.77 -1.13
N ILE A 13 -11.06 -2.00 -0.54
CA ILE A 13 -11.41 -2.07 0.88
C ILE A 13 -12.89 -2.44 1.04
N LEU A 14 -13.18 -3.32 2.00
CA LEU A 14 -14.54 -3.63 2.44
C LEU A 14 -14.84 -2.86 3.72
N LEU A 15 -16.05 -2.31 3.80
CA LEU A 15 -16.58 -1.68 4.99
C LEU A 15 -17.65 -2.61 5.58
N THR A 16 -17.49 -3.02 6.82
CA THR A 16 -18.41 -3.92 7.52
C THR A 16 -18.66 -3.46 8.95
N ASP A 17 -19.68 -4.04 9.59
CA ASP A 17 -19.98 -3.84 11.01
C ASP A 17 -19.33 -4.93 11.91
N GLU A 18 -18.55 -5.84 11.30
CA GLU A 18 -17.83 -6.92 11.98
C GLU A 18 -16.52 -6.45 12.62
N LYS A 19 -16.33 -6.77 13.90
CA LYS A 19 -15.27 -6.17 14.76
C LYS A 19 -13.98 -6.98 14.87
N GLU A 20 -13.89 -8.15 14.25
CA GLU A 20 -12.72 -9.04 14.39
C GLU A 20 -11.73 -8.79 13.25
N ASP A 21 -10.44 -8.61 13.56
CA ASP A 21 -9.34 -8.41 12.59
C ASP A 21 -9.42 -7.20 11.64
N ALA A 22 -10.23 -6.21 11.98
CA ALA A 22 -10.32 -4.95 11.24
C ALA A 22 -8.97 -4.21 11.14
N ILE A 23 -8.71 -3.59 9.98
CA ILE A 23 -7.55 -2.71 9.76
C ILE A 23 -7.66 -1.51 10.70
N LYS A 24 -6.64 -1.34 11.54
CA LYS A 24 -6.59 -0.26 12.52
C LYS A 24 -5.99 1.01 11.90
N GLY A 25 -6.80 2.06 11.86
CA GLY A 25 -6.38 3.41 11.45
C GLY A 25 -6.87 3.82 10.07
N GLU A 26 -6.40 4.96 9.60
CA GLU A 26 -6.80 5.52 8.30
C GLU A 26 -6.12 4.77 7.16
N VAL A 27 -6.92 4.26 6.23
CA VAL A 27 -6.45 3.64 5.00
C VAL A 27 -6.69 4.63 3.86
N ARG A 28 -5.64 4.98 3.11
CA ARG A 28 -5.75 5.88 1.96
C ARG A 28 -5.22 5.24 0.68
N PRO A 29 -5.83 5.53 -0.48
CA PRO A 29 -5.32 5.06 -1.75
C PRO A 29 -3.97 5.73 -2.08
N VAL A 30 -3.12 5.00 -2.79
CA VAL A 30 -1.84 5.47 -3.32
C VAL A 30 -1.85 5.30 -4.83
N PHE A 31 -1.45 6.38 -5.52
CA PHE A 31 -1.40 6.47 -6.97
C PHE A 31 0.04 6.43 -7.47
N TYR A 32 0.22 6.24 -8.77
CA TYR A 32 1.54 6.11 -9.39
C TYR A 32 2.41 7.36 -9.18
N GLU A 33 1.81 8.55 -9.09
CA GLU A 33 2.55 9.80 -8.86
C GLU A 33 3.25 9.80 -7.50
N GLU A 34 2.60 9.26 -6.47
CA GLU A 34 3.24 9.12 -5.15
C GLU A 34 4.38 8.11 -5.23
N LEU A 35 4.21 6.99 -5.92
CA LEU A 35 5.25 5.98 -6.09
C LEU A 35 6.46 6.54 -6.86
N ASP A 36 6.23 7.31 -7.92
CA ASP A 36 7.27 8.00 -8.72
C ASP A 36 8.01 9.03 -7.83
N LEU A 37 7.30 9.76 -6.96
CA LEU A 37 7.92 10.71 -6.01
C LEU A 37 8.81 9.99 -4.99
N LEU A 38 8.36 8.84 -4.51
CA LEU A 38 9.06 8.05 -3.49
C LEU A 38 10.22 7.21 -4.06
N GLY A 39 10.32 7.07 -5.37
CA GLY A 39 11.40 6.32 -6.03
C GLY A 39 11.12 4.82 -6.18
N PHE A 40 9.85 4.41 -6.11
CA PHE A 40 9.46 3.00 -6.18
C PHE A 40 9.71 2.37 -7.55
N GLU A 41 9.80 3.17 -8.62
CA GLU A 41 10.06 2.72 -9.98
C GLU A 41 11.38 1.95 -10.14
N ARG A 42 12.31 2.12 -9.18
CA ARG A 42 13.60 1.42 -9.13
C ARG A 42 13.49 -0.02 -8.65
N HIS A 43 12.39 -0.33 -7.96
CA HIS A 43 12.20 -1.58 -7.24
C HIS A 43 10.98 -2.35 -7.72
N TRP A 44 9.99 -1.66 -8.25
CA TRP A 44 8.72 -2.22 -8.70
C TRP A 44 8.25 -1.54 -9.99
N SER A 45 7.79 -2.36 -10.93
CA SER A 45 7.10 -1.90 -12.13
C SER A 45 5.60 -1.86 -11.90
N TYR A 46 5.01 -0.68 -12.05
CA TYR A 46 3.58 -0.44 -11.89
C TYR A 46 3.04 0.43 -13.03
N ASP A 47 1.75 0.29 -13.31
CA ASP A 47 1.10 1.04 -14.38
C ASP A 47 0.81 2.49 -13.97
N ARG A 48 1.05 3.44 -14.86
CA ARG A 48 0.68 4.84 -14.68
C ARG A 48 -0.77 5.08 -15.11
N ILE A 49 -1.69 4.57 -14.30
CA ILE A 49 -3.14 4.66 -14.53
C ILE A 49 -3.80 5.59 -13.51
N ASP A 50 -4.94 6.18 -13.90
CA ASP A 50 -5.78 7.01 -13.03
C ASP A 50 -6.66 6.15 -12.10
N LYS A 51 -6.02 5.20 -11.39
CA LYS A 51 -6.65 4.33 -10.39
C LYS A 51 -5.67 4.08 -9.24
N PRO A 52 -6.17 3.86 -8.01
CA PRO A 52 -5.33 3.44 -6.91
C PRO A 52 -4.59 2.15 -7.25
N LEU A 53 -3.29 2.13 -7.03
CA LEU A 53 -2.46 0.94 -7.23
C LEU A 53 -2.38 0.11 -5.96
N LEU A 54 -2.42 0.76 -4.80
CA LEU A 54 -2.29 0.14 -3.48
C LEU A 54 -2.80 1.07 -2.40
N TRP A 55 -2.68 0.61 -1.15
CA TRP A 55 -3.17 1.33 0.02
C TRP A 55 -2.06 1.62 1.01
N ALA A 56 -2.07 2.83 1.57
CA ALA A 56 -1.19 3.20 2.68
C ALA A 56 -1.96 3.19 4.00
N THR A 57 -1.30 2.69 5.04
CA THR A 57 -1.78 2.76 6.43
C THR A 57 -0.83 3.60 7.28
N PRO A 58 -1.22 3.97 8.53
CA PRO A 58 -0.33 4.69 9.42
C PRO A 58 0.96 3.91 9.67
N GLY A 59 2.07 4.64 9.82
CA GLY A 59 3.41 4.05 9.90
C GLY A 59 4.08 3.81 8.54
N ARG A 60 3.54 4.39 7.45
CA ARG A 60 4.13 4.30 6.10
C ARG A 60 4.30 2.85 5.62
N ARG A 61 3.26 2.06 5.85
CA ARG A 61 3.13 0.68 5.40
C ARG A 61 2.19 0.64 4.21
N TYR A 62 2.63 -0.03 3.16
CA TYR A 62 2.00 -0.07 1.85
C TYR A 62 1.49 -1.48 1.59
N PHE A 63 0.21 -1.61 1.28
CA PHE A 63 -0.50 -2.86 1.11
C PHE A 63 -1.04 -2.99 -0.30
N TYR A 64 -0.65 -4.06 -0.98
CA TYR A 64 -1.18 -4.43 -2.29
C TYR A 64 -2.03 -5.69 -2.11
N GLN A 65 -3.31 -5.63 -2.46
CA GLN A 65 -4.27 -6.74 -2.28
C GLN A 65 -4.25 -7.35 -0.87
N GLY A 66 -4.07 -6.50 0.15
CA GLY A 66 -4.01 -6.92 1.55
C GLY A 66 -2.68 -7.52 2.02
N GLU A 67 -1.67 -7.59 1.17
CA GLU A 67 -0.32 -8.03 1.51
C GLU A 67 0.61 -6.83 1.70
N LEU A 68 1.41 -6.84 2.77
CA LEU A 68 2.39 -5.79 3.05
C LEU A 68 3.55 -5.89 2.05
N VAL A 69 3.66 -4.92 1.15
CA VAL A 69 4.67 -4.92 0.08
C VAL A 69 5.86 -4.02 0.39
N ALA A 70 5.64 -2.92 1.11
CA ALA A 70 6.71 -2.01 1.49
C ALA A 70 6.43 -1.31 2.82
N GLU A 71 7.51 -1.01 3.54
CA GLU A 71 7.48 -0.19 4.74
C GLU A 71 8.63 0.83 4.70
N ALA A 72 8.33 2.11 4.96
CA ALA A 72 9.39 3.12 5.10
C ALA A 72 10.01 3.07 6.49
N LYS A 73 11.31 2.80 6.58
CA LYS A 73 12.07 2.85 7.84
C LYS A 73 12.86 4.15 7.94
N GLY A 74 12.41 5.09 8.79
CA GLY A 74 13.16 6.31 9.10
C GLY A 74 12.30 7.53 9.44
N GLY A 75 12.96 8.67 9.73
CA GLY A 75 12.35 9.88 10.27
C GLY A 75 11.37 10.62 9.35
N SER A 76 10.90 11.79 9.78
CA SER A 76 9.73 12.54 9.27
C SER A 76 9.75 12.92 7.77
N ILE A 77 10.88 12.75 7.07
CA ILE A 77 11.05 13.14 5.66
C ILE A 77 11.25 11.88 4.81
N PRO A 78 10.38 11.60 3.83
CA PRO A 78 10.61 10.50 2.90
C PRO A 78 11.86 10.79 2.07
N ARG A 79 12.92 10.02 2.30
CA ARG A 79 14.10 9.96 1.43
C ARG A 79 13.97 8.73 0.54
N ARG A 80 14.43 8.83 -0.70
CA ARG A 80 14.36 7.77 -1.73
C ARG A 80 14.99 6.42 -1.30
N GLU A 81 15.76 6.39 -0.22
CA GLU A 81 16.65 5.28 0.14
C GLU A 81 16.23 4.54 1.42
N GLN A 82 15.00 4.77 1.93
CA GLN A 82 14.56 4.29 3.26
C GLN A 82 13.50 3.18 3.21
N TRP A 83 13.33 2.52 2.06
CA TRP A 83 12.29 1.51 1.87
C TRP A 83 12.78 0.10 2.19
N GLU A 84 12.04 -0.61 3.04
CA GLU A 84 12.17 -2.05 3.18
C GLU A 84 11.05 -2.72 2.38
N LEU A 85 11.43 -3.45 1.33
CA LEU A 85 10.51 -4.24 0.52
C LEU A 85 10.34 -5.60 1.19
N MET A 86 9.09 -5.95 1.53
CA MET A 86 8.82 -7.13 2.36
C MET A 86 8.39 -8.33 1.53
N SER A 87 7.62 -8.12 0.46
CA SER A 87 7.16 -9.21 -0.41
C SER A 87 7.74 -9.05 -1.80
N ALA A 88 8.37 -10.12 -2.29
CA ALA A 88 8.77 -10.29 -3.69
C ALA A 88 7.57 -10.35 -4.66
N GLY A 89 6.33 -10.32 -4.15
CA GLY A 89 5.08 -10.43 -4.91
C GLY A 89 4.80 -9.28 -5.88
N VAL A 90 5.62 -8.24 -5.87
CA VAL A 90 5.59 -7.15 -6.85
C VAL A 90 6.59 -7.33 -8.00
N THR A 91 7.41 -8.40 -7.97
CA THR A 91 8.36 -8.73 -9.06
C THR A 91 7.72 -9.45 -10.24
N GLN A 92 6.41 -9.76 -10.20
CA GLN A 92 5.71 -10.36 -11.34
C GLN A 92 4.47 -9.55 -11.69
N ALA A 93 4.69 -8.40 -12.33
CA ALA A 93 3.70 -7.88 -13.27
C ALA A 93 3.76 -8.79 -14.51
N TRP A 94 2.74 -9.65 -14.66
CA TRP A 94 2.32 -10.43 -15.83
C TRP A 94 3.38 -11.12 -16.69
#